data_AF-A0A536ULJ2-F1
#
_entry.id   AF-A0A536ULJ2-F1
#
_cell.length_a   1.000
_cell.length_b   1.000
_cell.length_c   1.000
_cell.angle_alpha   90.00
_cell.angle_beta   90.00
_cell.angle_gamma   90.00
#
_symmetry.space_group_name_H-M   'P 1'
#
loop_
_entity.id
_entity.type
_entity.pdbx_description
1 polymer ?
#
loop_
_entity_poly.entity_id
_entity_poly.type
_entity_poly.pdbx_seq_one_letter_code
_entity_poly.pdbx_strand_id
1 'polypeptide(L)'
;MHYRGAALNKKRNLLKQLNAAHAVEAVPYTEALAGQAREVLNGWMRAKRKQPGETDDAACMEALSLSGTLGLRGFLHRIDGAPVGFVLAQLIRPGVAVMRFAKGLDAFKGIYQHMFQHYCRATPDVHWLNFEQDLGLVNFRHTKMSYRPVALLAKHRVTLREP
;
A
#
# COMPACT_ATOMS: atom_id res chain seq x y z
N MET A 1 4.03 3.74 -12.46
CA MET A 1 3.40 2.44 -12.86
C MET A 1 2.23 2.68 -13.82
N HIS A 2 2.30 2.16 -15.06
CA HIS A 2 1.31 2.46 -16.11
C HIS A 2 0.32 1.32 -16.43
N TYR A 3 0.46 0.15 -15.79
CA TYR A 3 -0.38 -1.04 -16.04
C TYR A 3 -0.48 -1.43 -17.54
N ARG A 4 0.64 -1.36 -18.27
CA ARG A 4 0.74 -1.74 -19.68
C ARG A 4 0.79 -3.28 -19.84
N GLY A 5 0.38 -3.75 -21.02
CA GLY A 5 0.41 -5.17 -21.39
C GLY A 5 -0.80 -5.98 -20.92
N ALA A 6 -1.06 -7.10 -21.61
CA ALA A 6 -2.23 -7.95 -21.41
C ALA A 6 -2.36 -8.46 -19.96
N ALA A 7 -1.23 -8.83 -19.37
CA ALA A 7 -1.13 -9.32 -18.00
C ALA A 7 -1.64 -8.34 -16.92
N LEU A 8 -1.63 -7.03 -17.19
CA LEU A 8 -2.07 -5.99 -16.25
C LEU A 8 -3.38 -5.33 -16.68
N ASN A 9 -4.05 -5.84 -17.72
CA ASN A 9 -5.33 -5.31 -18.22
C ASN A 9 -6.38 -5.19 -17.12
N LYS A 10 -6.52 -6.22 -16.26
CA LYS A 10 -7.49 -6.19 -15.16
C LYS A 10 -7.23 -5.02 -14.19
N LYS A 11 -5.97 -4.71 -13.89
CA LYS A 11 -5.59 -3.59 -13.02
C LYS A 11 -5.88 -2.25 -13.69
N ARG A 12 -5.56 -2.13 -14.97
CA ARG A 12 -5.87 -0.94 -15.77
C ARG A 12 -7.39 -0.69 -15.86
N ASN A 13 -8.19 -1.75 -16.00
CA ASN A 13 -9.65 -1.63 -16.06
C ASN A 13 -10.24 -1.17 -14.72
N LEU A 14 -9.79 -1.74 -13.59
CA LEU A 14 -10.22 -1.28 -12.26
C LEU A 14 -9.88 0.19 -12.02
N LEU A 15 -8.67 0.62 -12.39
CA LEU A 15 -8.26 2.02 -12.31
C LEU A 15 -9.16 2.93 -13.18
N LYS A 16 -9.44 2.53 -14.41
CA LYS A 16 -10.32 3.28 -15.32
C LYS A 16 -11.73 3.42 -14.75
N GLN A 17 -12.28 2.33 -14.20
CA GLN A 17 -13.61 2.33 -13.58
C GLN A 17 -13.66 3.30 -12.40
N LEU A 18 -12.67 3.26 -11.50
CA LEU A 18 -12.59 4.19 -10.37
C LEU A 18 -12.56 5.64 -10.85
N ASN A 19 -11.65 5.97 -11.77
CA ASN A 19 -11.46 7.34 -12.24
C ASN A 19 -12.61 7.87 -13.10
N ALA A 20 -13.44 6.97 -13.67
CA ALA A 20 -14.65 7.37 -14.38
C ALA A 20 -15.81 7.67 -13.42
N ALA A 21 -15.84 7.00 -12.26
CA ALA A 21 -16.89 7.17 -11.26
C ALA A 21 -16.56 8.26 -10.23
N HIS A 22 -15.27 8.53 -9.99
CA HIS A 22 -14.84 9.40 -8.89
C HIS A 22 -13.64 10.26 -9.29
N ALA A 23 -13.63 11.49 -8.78
CA ALA A 23 -12.42 12.31 -8.70
C ALA A 23 -11.69 11.95 -7.40
N VAL A 24 -10.53 11.30 -7.52
CA VAL A 24 -9.71 10.93 -6.37
C VAL A 24 -8.64 11.99 -6.17
N GLU A 25 -8.70 12.69 -5.04
CA GLU A 25 -7.66 13.61 -4.60
C GLU A 25 -6.60 12.84 -3.82
N ALA A 26 -5.33 13.14 -4.06
CA ALA A 26 -4.23 12.58 -3.29
C ALA A 26 -3.42 13.71 -2.65
N VAL A 27 -3.27 13.63 -1.33
CA VAL A 27 -2.51 14.61 -0.53
C VAL A 27 -1.29 13.94 0.10
N PRO A 28 -0.10 14.57 0.08
CA PRO A 28 1.07 14.05 0.79
C PRO A 28 0.73 13.78 2.25
N TYR A 29 1.12 12.60 2.73
CA TYR A 29 0.85 12.22 4.10
C TYR A 29 1.74 13.01 5.07
N THR A 30 1.13 13.47 6.16
CA THR A 30 1.80 14.00 7.36
C THR A 30 1.03 13.52 8.57
N GLU A 31 1.62 13.59 9.76
CA GLU A 31 0.99 13.17 11.02
C GLU A 31 -0.27 13.99 11.35
N ALA A 32 -0.42 15.20 10.80
CA ALA A 32 -1.66 15.98 10.88
C ALA A 32 -2.87 15.26 10.24
N LEU A 33 -2.62 14.29 9.34
CA LEU A 33 -3.64 13.47 8.70
C LEU A 33 -3.85 12.12 9.40
N ALA A 34 -3.22 11.86 10.55
CA ALA A 34 -3.31 10.59 11.27
C ALA A 34 -4.75 10.22 11.64
N GLY A 35 -5.58 11.18 12.04
CA GLY A 35 -6.99 10.96 12.33
C GLY A 35 -7.77 10.40 11.13
N GLN A 36 -7.57 10.97 9.95
CA GLN A 36 -8.26 10.51 8.74
C GLN A 36 -7.75 9.15 8.23
N ALA A 37 -6.43 8.92 8.31
CA ALA A 37 -5.90 7.60 7.97
C ALA A 37 -6.35 6.52 8.98
N ARG A 38 -6.56 6.90 10.25
CA ARG A 38 -7.18 6.03 11.26
C ARG A 38 -8.61 5.65 10.90
N GLU A 39 -9.41 6.59 10.40
CA GLU A 39 -10.76 6.31 9.90
C GLU A 39 -10.74 5.26 8.79
N VAL A 40 -9.82 5.40 7.82
CA VAL A 40 -9.63 4.41 6.75
C VAL A 40 -9.23 3.04 7.30
N LEU A 41 -8.27 2.99 8.25
CA LEU A 41 -7.81 1.74 8.85
C LEU A 41 -8.98 1.03 9.58
N ASN A 42 -9.74 1.79 10.36
CA ASN A 42 -10.91 1.29 11.07
C ASN A 42 -12.02 0.81 10.11
N GLY A 43 -12.30 1.57 9.05
CA GLY A 43 -13.26 1.18 8.02
C GLY A 43 -12.84 -0.10 7.29
N TRP A 44 -11.55 -0.23 6.98
CA TRP A 44 -10.97 -1.44 6.41
C TRP A 44 -11.10 -2.65 7.34
N MET A 45 -10.78 -2.50 8.64
CA MET A 45 -10.94 -3.59 9.61
C MET A 45 -12.39 -4.05 9.73
N ARG A 46 -13.35 -3.11 9.82
CA ARG A 46 -14.78 -3.43 9.85
C ARG A 46 -15.22 -4.21 8.60
N ALA A 47 -14.82 -3.76 7.41
CA ALA A 47 -15.15 -4.43 6.16
C ALA A 47 -14.57 -5.85 6.07
N LYS A 48 -13.37 -6.07 6.62
CA LYS A 48 -12.73 -7.39 6.72
C LYS A 48 -13.20 -8.23 7.91
N ARG A 49 -14.10 -7.69 8.74
CA ARG A 49 -14.57 -8.32 9.99
C ARG A 49 -13.40 -8.70 10.91
N LYS A 50 -12.44 -7.78 11.03
CA LYS A 50 -11.24 -7.95 11.86
C LYS A 50 -11.36 -7.19 13.18
N GLN A 51 -10.88 -7.83 14.25
CA GLN A 51 -10.72 -7.23 15.57
C GLN A 51 -9.30 -6.66 15.75
N PRO A 52 -9.09 -5.72 16.69
CA PRO A 52 -7.76 -5.22 17.02
C PRO A 52 -6.79 -6.36 17.36
N GLY A 53 -5.58 -6.31 16.81
CA GLY A 53 -4.55 -7.33 17.00
C GLY A 53 -4.65 -8.56 16.08
N GLU A 54 -5.70 -8.69 15.27
CA GLU A 54 -5.80 -9.75 14.26
C GLU A 54 -5.03 -9.44 12.97
N THR A 55 -4.48 -8.23 12.86
CA THR A 55 -3.76 -7.76 11.68
C THR A 55 -2.50 -6.99 12.07
N ASP A 56 -1.93 -6.24 11.14
CA ASP A 56 -0.85 -5.27 11.36
C ASP A 56 -1.37 -3.94 11.93
N ASP A 57 -2.58 -3.91 12.52
CA ASP A 57 -3.27 -2.67 12.91
C ASP A 57 -2.50 -1.88 13.96
N ALA A 58 -1.95 -2.52 15.01
CA ALA A 58 -1.15 -1.82 16.02
C ALA A 58 0.10 -1.15 15.40
N ALA A 59 0.85 -1.89 14.57
CA ALA A 59 2.03 -1.36 13.89
C ALA A 59 1.66 -0.26 12.87
N CYS A 60 0.54 -0.43 12.17
CA CYS A 60 -0.02 0.58 11.29
C CYS A 60 -0.43 1.83 12.08
N MET A 61 -0.98 1.65 13.29
CA MET A 61 -1.36 2.76 14.16
C MET A 61 -0.17 3.61 14.58
N GLU A 62 0.90 2.96 15.02
CA GLU A 62 2.17 3.60 15.33
C GLU A 62 2.75 4.32 14.11
N ALA A 63 2.77 3.65 12.95
CA ALA A 63 3.28 4.21 11.70
C ALA A 63 2.53 5.48 11.24
N LEU A 64 1.22 5.55 11.46
CA LEU A 64 0.46 6.78 11.19
C LEU A 64 0.83 7.92 12.14
N SER A 65 1.08 7.62 13.42
CA SER A 65 1.40 8.64 14.42
C SER A 65 2.87 9.10 14.39
N LEU A 66 3.78 8.26 13.90
CA LEU A 66 5.24 8.49 13.94
C LEU A 66 5.87 8.44 12.55
N SER A 67 5.09 8.72 11.49
CA SER A 67 5.53 8.58 10.11
C SER A 67 6.82 9.35 9.80
N GLY A 68 6.97 10.57 10.34
CA GLY A 68 8.17 11.40 10.14
C GLY A 68 9.39 10.78 10.81
N THR A 69 9.25 10.41 12.09
CA THR A 69 10.31 9.75 12.88
C THR A 69 10.77 8.44 12.25
N LEU A 70 9.84 7.65 11.69
CA LEU A 70 10.14 6.36 11.06
C LEU A 70 10.63 6.50 9.61
N GLY A 71 10.71 7.72 9.07
CA GLY A 71 11.10 7.97 7.68
C GLY A 71 10.09 7.45 6.66
N LEU A 72 8.82 7.33 7.05
CA LEU A 72 7.72 6.92 6.18
C LEU A 72 7.19 8.13 5.42
N ARG A 73 6.96 7.93 4.12
CA ARG A 73 6.39 8.93 3.21
C ARG A 73 5.30 8.29 2.38
N GLY A 74 4.30 9.07 1.98
CA GLY A 74 3.22 8.53 1.17
C GLY A 74 2.09 9.51 1.01
N PHE A 75 0.88 9.00 0.83
CA PHE A 75 -0.28 9.80 0.46
C PHE A 75 -1.55 9.29 1.12
N LEU A 76 -2.40 10.21 1.57
CA LEU A 76 -3.81 9.97 1.86
C LEU A 76 -4.61 10.29 0.59
N HIS A 77 -5.65 9.52 0.31
CA HIS A 77 -6.53 9.68 -0.84
C HIS A 77 -7.95 9.96 -0.36
N ARG A 78 -8.62 10.90 -1.03
CA ARG A 78 -9.99 11.32 -0.73
C ARG A 78 -10.88 11.23 -1.97
N ILE A 79 -12.16 11.00 -1.73
CA ILE A 79 -13.25 11.16 -2.71
C ILE A 79 -14.31 12.02 -2.02
N ASP A 80 -14.74 13.09 -2.67
CA ASP A 80 -15.71 14.05 -2.13
C ASP A 80 -15.33 14.56 -0.73
N GLY A 81 -14.03 14.82 -0.52
CA GLY A 81 -13.47 15.28 0.75
C GLY A 81 -13.29 14.21 1.84
N ALA A 82 -13.90 13.04 1.70
CA ALA A 82 -13.82 11.94 2.66
C ALA A 82 -12.60 11.03 2.41
N PRO A 83 -11.88 10.57 3.46
CA PRO A 83 -10.71 9.72 3.28
C PRO A 83 -11.11 8.29 2.88
N VAL A 84 -10.52 7.77 1.80
CA VAL A 84 -10.88 6.47 1.21
C VAL A 84 -9.71 5.48 1.14
N GLY A 85 -8.49 5.96 1.30
CA GLY A 85 -7.30 5.13 1.22
C GLY A 85 -6.03 5.86 1.62
N PHE A 86 -5.00 5.13 2.04
CA PHE A 86 -3.67 5.67 2.19
C PHE A 86 -2.60 4.64 1.82
N VAL A 87 -1.42 5.16 1.48
CA VAL A 87 -0.18 4.40 1.36
C VAL A 87 0.91 5.08 2.16
N LEU A 88 1.69 4.28 2.90
CA LEU A 88 2.94 4.68 3.53
C LEU A 88 4.04 3.76 3.03
N ALA A 89 5.13 4.37 2.55
CA ALA A 89 6.29 3.68 2.05
C ALA A 89 7.57 4.23 2.69
N GLN A 90 8.64 3.44 2.65
CA GLN A 90 9.94 3.81 3.19
C GLN A 90 11.00 3.66 2.11
N LEU A 91 11.80 4.70 1.88
CA LEU A 91 12.99 4.59 1.03
C LEU A 91 14.07 3.86 1.84
N ILE A 92 14.49 2.69 1.38
CA ILE A 92 15.51 1.88 2.09
C ILE A 92 16.92 2.05 1.49
N ARG A 93 16.99 2.55 0.26
CA ARG A 93 18.21 2.99 -0.43
C ARG A 93 17.79 3.83 -1.65
N PRO A 94 18.70 4.61 -2.26
CA PRO A 94 18.39 5.34 -3.49
C PRO A 94 17.74 4.43 -4.54
N GLY A 95 16.61 4.88 -5.10
CA GLY A 95 15.85 4.14 -6.10
C GLY A 95 15.01 2.95 -5.61
N VAL A 96 15.00 2.60 -4.31
CA VAL A 96 14.25 1.46 -3.79
C VAL A 96 13.38 1.84 -2.59
N ALA A 97 12.06 1.74 -2.78
CA ALA A 97 11.09 1.95 -1.73
C ALA A 97 10.40 0.63 -1.33
N VAL A 98 10.04 0.51 -0.06
CA VAL A 98 9.20 -0.57 0.46
C VAL A 98 7.82 -0.01 0.76
N MET A 99 6.77 -0.62 0.21
CA MET A 99 5.39 -0.28 0.51
C MET A 99 5.02 -0.92 1.86
N ARG A 100 5.16 -0.15 2.95
CA ARG A 100 4.99 -0.64 4.33
C ARG A 100 3.52 -0.87 4.66
N PHE A 101 2.68 0.13 4.39
CA PHE A 101 1.25 0.06 4.66
C PHE A 101 0.46 0.57 3.46
N ALA A 102 -0.60 -0.16 3.12
CA ALA A 102 -1.59 0.26 2.14
C ALA A 102 -2.96 -0.20 2.61
N LYS A 103 -3.84 0.74 2.93
CA LYS A 103 -5.22 0.45 3.34
C LYS A 103 -6.16 1.29 2.49
N GLY A 104 -7.26 0.69 2.06
CA GLY A 104 -8.27 1.36 1.26
C GLY A 104 -9.63 0.72 1.47
N LEU A 105 -10.69 1.53 1.40
CA LEU A 105 -12.05 1.08 1.60
C LEU A 105 -12.56 0.29 0.39
N ASP A 106 -13.04 -0.93 0.63
CA ASP A 106 -13.48 -1.85 -0.44
C ASP A 106 -14.69 -1.33 -1.25
N ALA A 107 -15.42 -0.33 -0.71
CA ALA A 107 -16.49 0.37 -1.40
C ALA A 107 -16.02 1.01 -2.72
N PHE A 108 -14.74 1.40 -2.79
CA PHE A 108 -14.16 2.05 -3.96
C PHE A 108 -13.31 1.06 -4.76
N LYS A 109 -13.98 0.29 -5.64
CA LYS A 109 -13.30 -0.69 -6.50
C LYS A 109 -12.26 0.02 -7.38
N GLY A 110 -11.02 -0.45 -7.29
CA GLY A 110 -9.88 0.14 -8.01
C GLY A 110 -8.99 1.05 -7.16
N ILE A 111 -9.37 1.35 -5.90
CA ILE A 111 -8.60 2.27 -5.04
C ILE A 111 -7.14 1.85 -4.87
N TYR A 112 -6.84 0.56 -4.66
CA TYR A 112 -5.45 0.09 -4.54
C TYR A 112 -4.63 0.31 -5.82
N GLN A 113 -5.25 0.13 -7.00
CA GLN A 113 -4.57 0.40 -8.27
C GLN A 113 -4.29 1.88 -8.45
N HIS A 114 -5.24 2.74 -8.05
CA HIS A 114 -5.04 4.17 -8.04
C HIS A 114 -3.89 4.56 -7.10
N MET A 115 -3.92 4.14 -5.84
CA MET A 115 -2.91 4.51 -4.85
C MET A 115 -1.50 4.09 -5.26
N PHE A 116 -1.31 2.86 -5.77
CA PHE A 116 0.00 2.39 -6.20
C PHE A 116 0.48 3.11 -7.46
N GLN A 117 -0.41 3.39 -8.41
CA GLN A 117 -0.05 4.19 -9.58
C GLN A 117 0.34 5.61 -9.18
N HIS A 118 -0.47 6.25 -8.34
CA HIS A 118 -0.24 7.61 -7.87
C HIS A 118 1.11 7.72 -7.18
N TYR A 119 1.40 6.83 -6.21
CA TYR A 119 2.69 6.77 -5.53
C TYR A 119 3.85 6.71 -6.53
N CYS A 120 3.81 5.81 -7.49
CA CYS A 120 4.87 5.68 -8.50
C CYS A 120 5.01 6.90 -9.42
N ARG A 121 3.95 7.68 -9.64
CA ARG A 121 4.01 8.89 -10.47
C ARG A 121 4.57 10.08 -9.68
N ALA A 122 4.21 10.16 -8.41
CA ALA A 122 4.69 11.19 -7.49
C ALA A 122 6.11 10.94 -6.98
N THR A 123 6.66 9.74 -7.19
CA THR A 123 8.02 9.36 -6.79
C THR A 123 8.83 8.83 -7.99
N PRO A 124 9.12 9.67 -9.01
CA PRO A 124 9.78 9.23 -10.24
C PRO A 124 11.19 8.64 -10.01
N ASP A 125 11.86 9.04 -8.94
CA ASP A 125 13.18 8.54 -8.55
C ASP A 125 13.14 7.11 -7.97
N VAL A 126 11.95 6.58 -7.65
CA VAL A 126 11.80 5.19 -7.17
C VAL A 126 11.67 4.25 -8.36
N HIS A 127 12.71 3.46 -8.60
CA HIS A 127 12.76 2.48 -9.69
C HIS A 127 12.26 1.09 -9.27
N TRP A 128 12.42 0.75 -7.99
CA TRP A 128 12.03 -0.54 -7.44
C TRP A 128 11.07 -0.37 -6.27
N LEU A 129 9.99 -1.13 -6.32
CA LEU A 129 8.98 -1.20 -5.26
C LEU A 129 8.97 -2.60 -4.67
N ASN A 130 9.32 -2.68 -3.38
CA ASN A 130 9.22 -3.90 -2.61
C ASN A 130 7.86 -3.93 -1.89
N PHE A 131 7.04 -4.95 -2.17
CA PHE A 131 5.72 -5.13 -1.58
C PHE A 131 5.71 -6.01 -0.32
N GLU A 132 6.89 -6.26 0.27
CA GLU A 132 7.12 -7.13 1.42
C GLU A 132 6.73 -8.61 1.21
N GLN A 133 6.72 -9.40 2.27
CA GLN A 133 6.43 -10.84 2.26
C GLN A 133 4.94 -11.15 2.30
N ASP A 134 4.51 -12.28 1.73
CA ASP A 134 3.10 -12.73 1.75
C ASP A 134 2.69 -13.40 3.07
N LEU A 135 3.60 -13.55 4.02
CA LEU A 135 3.38 -14.19 5.34
C LEU A 135 2.91 -15.66 5.22
N GLY A 136 3.16 -16.32 4.09
CA GLY A 136 2.64 -17.66 3.82
C GLY A 136 1.15 -17.70 3.46
N LEU A 137 0.50 -16.53 3.32
CA LEU A 137 -0.92 -16.44 3.01
C LEU A 137 -1.14 -16.46 1.48
N VAL A 138 -1.88 -17.46 0.99
CA VAL A 138 -2.10 -17.69 -0.46
C VAL A 138 -2.75 -16.49 -1.15
N ASN A 139 -3.72 -15.85 -0.50
CA ASN A 139 -4.37 -14.65 -1.02
C ASN A 139 -3.39 -13.46 -1.16
N PHE A 140 -2.42 -13.33 -0.25
CA PHE A 140 -1.39 -12.29 -0.32
C PHE A 140 -0.41 -12.59 -1.44
N ARG A 141 0.06 -13.85 -1.55
CA ARG A 141 0.90 -14.33 -2.65
C ARG A 141 0.24 -14.02 -4.00
N HIS A 142 -1.02 -14.41 -4.18
CA HIS A 142 -1.77 -14.18 -5.41
C HIS A 142 -1.88 -12.69 -5.75
N THR A 143 -2.20 -11.85 -4.75
CA THR A 143 -2.29 -10.40 -4.94
C THR A 143 -0.97 -9.81 -5.42
N LYS A 144 0.15 -10.15 -4.78
CA LYS A 144 1.49 -9.68 -5.15
C LYS A 144 1.92 -10.17 -6.53
N MET A 145 1.73 -11.46 -6.82
CA MET A 145 2.02 -12.03 -8.14
C MET A 145 1.19 -11.41 -9.27
N SER A 146 -0.03 -10.95 -8.96
CA SER A 146 -0.89 -10.27 -9.95
C SER A 146 -0.34 -8.92 -10.45
N TYR A 147 0.68 -8.36 -9.77
CA TYR A 147 1.42 -7.19 -10.22
C TYR A 147 2.66 -7.53 -11.05
N ARG A 148 2.91 -8.82 -11.35
CA ARG A 148 4.05 -9.30 -12.13
C ARG A 148 5.39 -8.81 -11.56
N PRO A 149 5.73 -9.22 -10.33
CA PRO A 149 6.99 -8.81 -9.72
C PRO A 149 8.15 -9.31 -10.59
N VAL A 150 9.17 -8.46 -10.76
CA VAL A 150 10.40 -8.82 -11.49
C VAL A 150 11.19 -9.89 -10.74
N ALA A 151 11.12 -9.90 -9.40
CA ALA A 151 11.81 -10.84 -8.55
C ALA A 151 11.00 -11.21 -7.31
N LEU A 152 11.22 -12.43 -6.82
CA LEU A 152 10.85 -12.88 -5.48
C LEU A 152 12.14 -13.14 -4.72
N LEU A 153 12.39 -12.34 -3.69
CA LEU A 153 13.65 -12.38 -2.95
C LEU A 153 13.57 -13.42 -1.83
N ALA A 154 14.49 -14.38 -1.85
CA ALA A 154 14.65 -15.34 -0.76
C ALA A 154 15.24 -14.64 0.48
N LYS A 155 14.71 -14.98 1.66
CA LYS A 155 15.26 -14.57 2.96
C LYS A 155 15.75 -15.84 3.67
N HIS A 156 17.01 -15.85 4.08
CA HIS A 156 17.62 -16.99 4.74
C HIS A 156 17.84 -16.70 6.22
N ARG A 157 17.60 -17.70 7.07
CA ARG A 157 18.05 -17.68 8.47
C ARG A 157 19.40 -18.41 8.49
N VAL A 158 20.43 -17.73 9.00
CA VAL A 158 21.78 -18.27 9.10
C VAL A 158 22.09 -18.52 10.58
N THR A 159 22.63 -19.69 10.89
CA THR A 159 23.15 -20.05 12.21
C THR A 159 24.61 -20.43 12.08
N LEU A 160 25.39 -20.27 13.15
CA LEU A 160 26.75 -20.82 13.19
C LEU A 160 26.67 -22.33 13.11
N ARG A 161 27.63 -22.94 12.41
CA ARG A 161 27.79 -24.39 12.41
C ARG A 161 28.29 -24.81 13.79
N GLU A 162 27.56 -25.69 14.46
CA GLU A 162 28.05 -26.29 15.70
C GLU A 162 29.30 -27.14 15.39
N PRO A 163 30.32 -27.15 16.28
CA PRO A 163 31.57 -27.88 16.08
C PRO A 163 31.36 -29.37 15.79
#